data_AF-A0A1C3XM74-F1
#
_entry.id   AF-A0A1C3XM74-F1
#
_cell.length_a   1.000
_cell.length_b   1.000
_cell.length_c   1.000
_cell.angle_alpha   90.00
_cell.angle_beta   90.00
_cell.angle_gamma   90.00
#
_symmetry.space_group_name_H-M   'P 1'
#
loop_
_entity.id
_entity.type
_entity.pdbx_description
1 polymer ?
#
loop_
_entity_poly.entity_id
_entity_poly.type
_entity_poly.pdbx_seq_one_letter_code
_entity_poly.pdbx_strand_id
1 'polypeptide(L)'
;MNGQSLTNEKFASETAARIISVRTPDSLRPFVASGIAGAAESEDYILLIDSRALDREYLSRSLTDYDDSMNIVTVASFEEWQIRDMQVAPSAILFMIGGRKVSDSEISTKICALVERFKASPVIVGADSDELAQLLQA
;
A
#
# COMPACT_ATOMS: atom_id res chain seq x y z
N MET A 1 8.19 35.73 -49.91
CA MET A 1 7.29 35.95 -48.76
C MET A 1 6.01 35.16 -48.99
N ASN A 2 5.58 34.47 -47.94
CA ASN A 2 4.30 33.74 -47.77
C ASN A 2 4.35 32.32 -48.38
N GLY A 3 4.53 31.23 -47.64
CA GLY A 3 4.12 30.94 -46.26
C GLY A 3 2.99 29.91 -46.30
N GLN A 4 3.28 28.68 -46.73
CA GLN A 4 2.31 27.60 -46.72
C GLN A 4 2.15 27.09 -45.28
N SER A 5 0.96 27.28 -44.73
CA SER A 5 0.57 26.86 -43.38
C SER A 5 0.15 25.39 -43.43
N LEU A 6 0.91 24.54 -42.75
CA LEU A 6 0.57 23.14 -42.50
C LEU A 6 -0.46 23.12 -41.37
N THR A 7 -1.66 22.61 -41.67
CA THR A 7 -2.70 22.33 -40.69
C THR A 7 -2.26 21.15 -39.83
N ASN A 8 -1.97 21.41 -38.55
CA ASN A 8 -1.61 20.38 -37.58
C ASN A 8 -2.89 19.83 -36.95
N GLU A 9 -3.31 18.63 -37.36
CA GLU A 9 -4.41 17.90 -36.74
C GLU A 9 -4.01 17.47 -35.31
N LYS A 10 -4.71 18.03 -34.33
CA LYS A 10 -4.56 17.69 -32.91
C LYS A 10 -5.37 16.42 -32.64
N PHE A 11 -4.74 15.25 -32.76
CA PHE A 11 -5.26 14.01 -32.18
C PHE A 11 -5.23 14.11 -30.66
N ALA A 12 -6.35 14.54 -30.08
CA ALA A 12 -6.59 14.39 -28.66
C ALA A 12 -6.88 12.91 -28.38
N SER A 13 -5.88 12.20 -27.82
CA SER A 13 -6.11 10.89 -27.21
C SER A 13 -6.82 11.10 -25.89
N GLU A 14 -8.14 11.05 -25.91
CA GLU A 14 -9.01 11.15 -24.75
C GLU A 14 -8.95 9.81 -23.98
N THR A 15 -7.89 9.62 -23.18
CA THR A 15 -7.84 8.54 -22.19
C THR A 15 -8.77 8.91 -21.05
N ALA A 16 -10.05 8.60 -21.22
CA ALA A 16 -11.05 8.70 -20.16
C ALA A 16 -10.75 7.61 -19.11
N ALA A 17 -9.98 7.96 -18.09
CA ALA A 17 -9.87 7.17 -16.88
C ALA A 17 -11.26 7.10 -16.23
N ARG A 18 -11.89 5.92 -16.27
CA ARG A 18 -13.15 5.66 -15.56
C ARG A 18 -12.83 5.47 -14.08
N ILE A 19 -13.08 6.50 -13.29
CA ILE A 19 -12.98 6.47 -11.83
C ILE A 19 -14.23 5.74 -11.29
N ILE A 20 -14.02 4.59 -10.66
CA ILE A 20 -15.07 3.90 -9.90
C ILE A 20 -15.17 4.61 -8.54
N SER A 21 -16.18 5.46 -8.38
CA SER A 21 -16.49 6.10 -7.10
C SER A 21 -17.30 5.12 -6.24
N VAL A 22 -16.67 4.60 -5.19
CA VAL A 22 -17.37 3.93 -4.09
C VAL A 22 -17.98 5.01 -3.20
N ARG A 23 -19.30 4.97 -3.04
CA ARG A 23 -19.99 5.77 -2.02
C ARG A 23 -19.88 5.04 -0.68
N THR A 24 -19.23 5.65 0.31
CA THR A 24 -19.42 5.29 1.71
C THR A 24 -20.63 6.03 2.27
N PRO A 25 -21.44 5.41 3.15
CA PRO A 25 -22.51 6.13 3.83
C PRO A 25 -21.89 7.07 4.86
N ASP A 26 -22.35 8.32 4.75
CA ASP A 26 -22.16 9.42 5.68
C ASP A 26 -22.40 8.98 7.14
N SER A 27 -21.44 9.29 8.00
CA SER A 27 -21.66 9.33 9.45
C SER A 27 -20.73 10.37 10.04
N LEU A 28 -21.15 11.63 9.95
CA LEU A 28 -20.60 12.75 10.73
C LEU A 28 -20.55 12.37 12.23
N ARG A 29 -19.34 12.18 12.78
CA ARG A 29 -19.13 12.18 14.23
C ARG A 29 -18.66 13.58 14.65
N PRO A 30 -19.28 14.20 15.67
CA PRO A 30 -18.88 15.52 16.13
C PRO A 30 -17.55 15.44 16.88
N PHE A 31 -16.70 16.44 16.61
CA PHE A 31 -15.44 16.70 17.28
C PHE A 31 -15.63 16.88 18.78
N VAL A 32 -14.99 16.02 19.59
CA VAL A 32 -14.84 16.24 21.03
C VAL A 32 -13.37 16.14 21.40
N ALA A 33 -12.76 17.29 21.70
CA ALA A 33 -11.47 17.37 22.32
C ALA A 33 -11.61 17.16 23.83
N SER A 34 -10.97 16.12 24.38
CA SER A 34 -10.13 16.17 25.59
C SER A 34 -9.82 14.74 26.05
N GLY A 35 -8.56 14.48 26.39
CA GLY A 35 -7.98 13.16 26.51
C GLY A 35 -8.48 12.31 27.67
N ILE A 36 -8.52 11.00 27.42
CA ILE A 36 -8.30 9.92 28.39
C ILE A 36 -7.67 8.77 27.59
N ALA A 37 -6.46 8.34 27.97
CA ALA A 37 -5.87 7.11 27.43
C ALA A 37 -6.69 5.91 27.94
N GLY A 38 -7.40 5.23 27.04
CA GLY A 38 -8.18 4.05 27.37
C GLY A 38 -9.00 3.56 26.18
N ALA A 39 -8.57 2.42 25.62
CA ALA A 39 -9.09 1.72 24.46
C ALA A 39 -8.94 2.50 23.13
N ALA A 40 -7.78 2.32 22.49
CA ALA A 40 -7.71 2.51 21.05
C ALA A 40 -8.71 1.52 20.42
N GLU A 41 -9.92 2.02 20.14
CA GLU A 41 -10.77 1.49 19.09
C GLU A 41 -9.84 1.14 17.94
N SER A 42 -9.81 -0.14 17.58
CA SER A 42 -8.78 -0.71 16.73
C SER A 42 -8.79 -0.02 15.38
N GLU A 43 -7.97 1.03 15.23
CA GLU A 43 -7.88 1.77 13.99
C GLU A 43 -7.38 0.80 12.93
N ASP A 44 -8.18 0.68 11.89
CA ASP A 44 -7.82 -0.10 10.73
C ASP A 44 -6.47 0.40 10.20
N TYR A 45 -5.52 -0.51 9.98
CA TYR A 45 -4.15 -0.15 9.64
C TYR A 45 -3.57 -1.01 8.54
N ILE A 46 -2.67 -0.41 7.77
CA ILE A 46 -1.86 -1.07 6.76
C ILE A 46 -0.52 -1.45 7.39
N LEU A 47 -0.13 -2.71 7.25
CA LEU A 47 1.18 -3.18 7.70
C LEU A 47 2.18 -3.05 6.55
N LEU A 48 3.17 -2.17 6.69
CA LEU A 48 4.29 -2.04 5.76
C LEU A 48 5.51 -2.81 6.30
N ILE A 49 5.91 -3.85 5.57
CA ILE A 49 7.09 -4.67 5.86
C ILE A 49 8.15 -4.39 4.79
N ASP A 50 9.24 -3.73 5.18
CA ASP A 50 10.40 -3.52 4.32
C ASP A 50 11.67 -3.48 5.16
N SER A 51 12.67 -4.31 4.85
CA SER A 51 13.95 -4.32 5.57
C SER A 51 14.79 -3.04 5.38
N ARG A 52 14.54 -2.28 4.32
CA ARG A 52 15.29 -1.08 3.92
C ARG A 52 14.74 0.13 4.65
N ALA A 53 15.46 0.57 5.69
CA ALA A 53 14.96 1.61 6.61
C ALA A 53 14.57 2.92 5.91
N LEU A 54 15.37 3.39 4.95
CA LEU A 54 15.10 4.64 4.22
C LEU A 54 13.89 4.52 3.29
N ASP A 55 13.80 3.43 2.53
CA ASP A 55 12.67 3.21 1.62
C ASP A 55 11.36 3.04 2.41
N ARG A 56 11.43 2.32 3.54
CA ARG A 56 10.29 2.13 4.45
C ARG A 56 9.78 3.47 4.98
N GLU A 57 10.67 4.34 5.46
CA GLU A 57 10.31 5.66 5.99
C GLU A 57 9.75 6.57 4.87
N TYR A 58 10.42 6.59 3.72
CA TYR A 58 10.00 7.41 2.59
C TYR A 58 8.62 6.99 2.08
N LEU A 59 8.40 5.68 1.89
CA LEU A 59 7.13 5.15 1.40
C LEU A 59 6.02 5.36 2.42
N SER A 60 6.25 5.07 3.71
CA SER A 60 5.23 5.31 4.73
C SER A 60 4.83 6.79 4.79
N ARG A 61 5.82 7.68 4.74
CA ARG A 61 5.56 9.12 4.75
C ARG A 61 4.81 9.58 3.50
N SER A 62 5.22 9.11 2.32
CA SER A 62 4.54 9.46 1.07
C SER A 62 3.09 8.97 1.03
N LEU A 63 2.79 7.82 1.63
CA LEU A 63 1.43 7.29 1.70
C LEU A 63 0.58 8.08 2.71
N THR A 64 1.12 8.41 3.88
CA THR A 64 0.41 9.27 4.86
C THR A 64 0.21 10.69 4.32
N ASP A 65 1.20 11.27 3.64
CA ASP A 65 1.08 12.59 3.01
C ASP A 65 0.03 12.62 1.88
N TYR A 66 -0.26 11.46 1.27
CA TYR A 66 -1.32 11.32 0.25
C TYR A 66 -2.72 11.23 0.88
N ASP A 67 -2.85 10.50 1.98
CA ASP A 67 -4.09 10.35 2.74
C ASP A 67 -3.79 10.23 4.24
N ASP A 68 -4.06 11.32 4.98
CA ASP A 68 -3.84 11.40 6.43
C ASP A 68 -4.68 10.38 7.22
N SER A 69 -5.71 9.77 6.61
CA SER A 69 -6.50 8.70 7.23
C SER A 69 -5.86 7.32 7.14
N MET A 70 -4.80 7.14 6.32
CA MET A 70 -4.05 5.89 6.29
C MET A 70 -3.18 5.74 7.54
N ASN A 71 -3.62 4.87 8.45
CA ASN A 71 -2.79 4.42 9.57
C ASN A 71 -1.80 3.35 9.08
N ILE A 72 -0.51 3.67 9.06
CA ILE A 72 0.55 2.77 8.57
C ILE A 72 1.44 2.33 9.73
N VAL A 73 1.46 1.03 9.98
CA VAL A 73 2.38 0.39 10.92
C VAL A 73 3.58 -0.13 10.14
N THR A 74 4.77 0.35 10.47
CA THR A 74 6.01 -0.06 9.80
C THR A 74 6.83 -1.04 10.65
N VAL A 75 7.38 -2.06 9.99
CA VAL A 75 8.32 -3.05 10.55
C VAL A 75 9.38 -3.42 9.50
N ALA A 76 10.53 -3.88 9.95
CA ALA A 76 11.59 -4.40 9.09
C ALA A 76 11.35 -5.85 8.67
N SER A 77 10.58 -6.62 9.45
CA SER A 77 10.29 -8.03 9.16
C SER A 77 8.96 -8.51 9.75
N PHE A 78 8.50 -9.68 9.30
CA PHE A 78 7.29 -10.30 9.84
C PHE A 78 7.48 -10.72 11.30
N GLU A 79 8.67 -11.18 11.67
CA GLU A 79 9.01 -11.56 13.04
C GLU A 79 8.95 -10.36 13.99
N GLU A 80 9.41 -9.18 13.54
CA GLU A 80 9.28 -7.95 14.30
C GLU A 80 7.81 -7.63 14.60
N TRP A 81 6.93 -7.77 13.60
CA TRP A 81 5.49 -7.58 13.81
C TRP A 81 4.91 -8.60 14.80
N GLN A 82 5.31 -9.87 14.73
CA GLN A 82 4.84 -10.90 15.66
C GLN A 82 5.19 -10.58 17.12
N ILE A 83 6.37 -9.99 17.37
CA ILE A 83 6.80 -9.59 18.71
C ILE A 83 5.92 -8.46 19.29
N ARG A 84 5.29 -7.64 18.43
CA ARG A 84 4.42 -6.53 18.88
C ARG A 84 3.07 -7.00 19.42
N ASP A 85 2.72 -8.28 19.27
CA ASP A 85 1.48 -8.91 19.79
C ASP A 85 0.22 -8.06 19.55
N MET A 86 0.08 -7.57 18.31
CA MET A 86 -1.05 -6.73 17.95
C MET A 86 -2.35 -7.54 17.97
N GLN A 87 -3.34 -7.05 18.73
CA GLN A 87 -4.63 -7.72 18.91
C GLN A 87 -5.49 -7.73 17.64
N VAL A 88 -5.19 -6.84 16.69
CA VAL A 88 -5.99 -6.61 15.48
C VAL A 88 -5.13 -6.89 14.26
N ALA A 89 -5.67 -7.66 13.32
CA ALA A 89 -5.04 -7.92 12.04
C ALA A 89 -5.08 -6.66 11.16
N PRO A 90 -4.05 -6.39 10.34
CA PRO A 90 -4.06 -5.27 9.41
C PRO A 90 -5.17 -5.44 8.36
N SER A 91 -5.69 -4.35 7.80
CA SER A 91 -6.57 -4.42 6.61
C SER A 91 -5.82 -4.88 5.37
N ALA A 92 -4.54 -4.57 5.26
CA ALA A 92 -3.70 -4.97 4.16
C ALA A 92 -2.23 -5.07 4.59
N ILE A 93 -1.48 -5.93 3.93
CA ILE A 93 -0.05 -6.09 4.12
C ILE A 93 0.65 -5.62 2.85
N LEU A 94 1.50 -4.61 2.96
CA LEU A 94 2.42 -4.19 1.92
C LEU A 94 3.80 -4.78 2.21
N PHE A 95 4.18 -5.81 1.48
CA PHE A 95 5.45 -6.51 1.64
C PHE A 95 6.42 -6.13 0.53
N MET A 96 7.46 -5.38 0.87
CA MET A 96 8.46 -4.91 -0.08
C MET A 96 9.64 -5.88 -0.13
N ILE A 97 9.86 -6.50 -1.29
CA ILE A 97 10.94 -7.47 -1.52
C ILE A 97 12.21 -6.80 -2.07
N GLY A 98 12.13 -5.51 -2.43
CA GLY A 98 13.20 -4.75 -3.04
C GLY A 98 13.67 -5.35 -4.37
N GLY A 99 14.98 -5.42 -4.57
CA GLY A 99 15.59 -6.05 -5.76
C GLY A 99 15.53 -7.58 -5.79
N ARG A 100 14.87 -8.23 -4.82
CA ARG A 100 14.69 -9.70 -4.82
C ARG A 100 13.54 -10.09 -5.76
N LYS A 101 13.52 -11.35 -6.17
CA LYS A 101 12.48 -11.90 -7.06
C LYS A 101 11.47 -12.70 -6.26
N VAL A 102 10.21 -12.68 -6.70
CA VAL A 102 9.15 -13.52 -6.12
C VAL A 102 9.48 -15.02 -6.29
N SER A 103 10.17 -15.37 -7.38
CA SER A 103 10.64 -16.73 -7.66
C SER A 103 11.75 -17.23 -6.72
N ASP A 104 12.30 -16.35 -5.87
CA ASP A 104 13.21 -16.78 -4.81
C ASP A 104 12.44 -17.58 -3.76
N SER A 105 12.89 -18.80 -3.49
CA SER A 105 12.29 -19.68 -2.48
C SER A 105 12.15 -19.03 -1.10
N GLU A 106 13.10 -18.17 -0.71
CA GLU A 106 13.04 -17.46 0.59
C GLU A 106 11.86 -16.49 0.59
N ILE A 107 11.65 -15.78 -0.52
CA ILE A 107 10.59 -14.79 -0.67
C ILE A 107 9.22 -15.46 -0.80
N SER A 108 9.13 -16.51 -1.61
CA SER A 108 7.93 -17.35 -1.71
C SER A 108 7.50 -17.88 -0.34
N THR A 109 8.45 -18.38 0.46
CA THR A 109 8.18 -18.87 1.82
C THR A 109 7.64 -17.77 2.73
N LYS A 110 8.21 -16.57 2.68
CA LYS A 110 7.73 -15.40 3.44
C LYS A 110 6.32 -14.98 3.02
N ILE A 111 6.04 -14.95 1.72
CA ILE A 111 4.69 -14.63 1.20
C ILE A 111 3.67 -15.68 1.69
N CYS A 112 3.98 -16.97 1.57
CA CYS A 112 3.13 -18.05 2.08
C CYS A 112 2.84 -17.88 3.58
N ALA A 113 3.87 -17.59 4.39
CA ALA A 113 3.71 -17.37 5.83
C ALA A 113 2.79 -16.17 6.13
N LEU A 114 2.90 -15.07 5.38
CA LEU A 114 2.02 -13.91 5.51
C LEU A 114 0.57 -14.25 5.14
N VAL A 115 0.35 -14.92 4.00
CA VAL A 115 -0.99 -15.36 3.56
C VAL A 115 -1.59 -16.36 4.54
N GLU A 116 -0.79 -17.23 5.13
CA GLU A 116 -1.23 -18.16 6.17
C GLU A 116 -1.61 -17.46 7.46
N ARG A 117 -0.84 -16.45 7.87
CA ARG A 117 -1.12 -15.68 9.08
C ARG A 117 -2.33 -14.77 8.94
N PHE A 118 -2.54 -14.20 7.76
CA PHE A 118 -3.51 -13.13 7.49
C PHE A 118 -4.56 -13.56 6.48
N LYS A 119 -5.40 -14.54 6.85
CA LYS A 119 -6.39 -15.15 5.94
C LYS A 119 -7.42 -14.18 5.34
N ALA A 120 -7.69 -13.07 6.02
CA ALA A 120 -8.70 -12.10 5.60
C ALA A 120 -8.10 -10.80 5.01
N SER A 121 -6.77 -10.64 5.07
CA SER A 121 -6.10 -9.41 4.68
C SER A 121 -5.26 -9.66 3.43
N PRO A 122 -5.44 -8.90 2.33
CA PRO A 122 -4.61 -9.03 1.15
C PRO A 122 -3.13 -8.79 1.44
N VAL A 123 -2.27 -9.60 0.81
CA VAL A 123 -0.82 -9.39 0.77
C VAL A 123 -0.46 -8.79 -0.59
N ILE A 124 -0.09 -7.51 -0.59
CA ILE A 124 0.43 -6.79 -1.75
C ILE A 124 1.94 -6.88 -1.73
N VAL A 125 2.53 -7.45 -2.79
CA VAL A 125 3.98 -7.59 -2.92
C VAL A 125 4.51 -6.48 -3.82
N GLY A 126 5.39 -5.64 -3.28
CA GLY A 126 6.11 -4.60 -4.02
C GLY A 126 7.54 -5.02 -4.33
N ALA A 127 7.95 -4.91 -5.58
CA ALA A 127 9.31 -5.20 -6.04
C ALA A 127 9.86 -3.98 -6.79
N ASP A 128 11.19 -3.78 -6.76
CA ASP A 128 11.83 -2.69 -7.51
C ASP A 128 11.94 -3.01 -9.02
N SER A 129 11.56 -4.23 -9.43
CA SER A 129 11.73 -4.77 -10.78
C SER A 129 10.41 -4.79 -11.56
N ASP A 130 10.45 -4.26 -12.79
CA ASP A 130 9.32 -4.10 -13.73
C ASP A 130 8.69 -5.42 -14.27
N GLU A 131 9.07 -6.60 -13.79
CA GLU A 131 8.50 -7.85 -14.31
C GLU A 131 7.18 -8.20 -13.60
N LEU A 132 6.10 -7.57 -14.06
CA LEU A 132 4.70 -7.96 -13.80
C LEU A 132 4.46 -9.47 -13.97
N ALA A 133 5.24 -10.13 -14.83
CA ALA A 133 5.22 -11.59 -15.03
C ALA A 133 5.60 -12.39 -13.77
N GLN A 134 6.39 -11.83 -12.86
CA GLN A 134 6.80 -12.48 -11.61
C GLN A 134 5.74 -12.36 -10.50
N LEU A 135 4.88 -11.33 -10.53
CA LEU A 135 3.77 -11.16 -9.59
C LEU A 135 2.58 -12.09 -9.91
N LEU A 136 2.44 -12.51 -11.17
CA LEU A 136 1.34 -13.36 -11.64
C LEU A 136 1.59 -14.87 -11.46
N GLN A 137 2.76 -15.30 -11.00
CA GLN A 137 3.06 -16.73 -10.74
C GLN A 137 2.95 -17.14 -9.26
N ALA A 138 2.59 -16.21 -8.37
CA ALA A 138 2.39 -16.46 -6.95
C ALA A 138 0.99 -17.04 -6.65
#